data_AF-A0A9X9M9E1-F1
#
_entry.id   AF-A0A9X9M9E1-F1
#
_cell.length_a   1.000
_cell.length_b   1.000
_cell.length_c   1.000
_cell.angle_alpha   90.00
_cell.angle_beta   90.00
_cell.angle_gamma   90.00
#
_symmetry.space_group_name_H-M   'P 1'
#
loop_
_entity.id
_entity.type
_entity.pdbx_description
1 polymer ?
#
loop_
_entity_poly.entity_id
_entity_poly.type
_entity_poly.pdbx_seq_one_letter_code
_entity_poly.pdbx_strand_id
1 'polypeptide(L)'
;MDSTTATAELGWIVHPPSGWEEVSGYDENMNTIRTYQVCNVFESSQNNWLRTKFIRRRGAHRIHVEMKFSVRDCSSIPSVPGSCKETFNLYYYEADFDSATKTFP
;
A
#
# COMPACT_ATOMS: atom_id res chain seq x y z
N MET A 1 -0.28 14.14 4.22
CA MET A 1 -1.12 12.96 4.53
C MET A 1 -0.24 12.05 5.35
N ASP A 2 -0.76 11.49 6.43
CA ASP A 2 -0.02 10.58 7.32
C ASP A 2 -0.95 9.45 7.75
N SER A 3 -0.63 8.21 7.37
CA SER A 3 -1.44 7.02 7.68
C SER A 3 -1.39 6.65 9.16
N THR A 4 -0.33 7.02 9.89
CA THR A 4 -0.16 6.67 11.31
C THR A 4 -1.12 7.46 12.22
N THR A 5 -1.63 8.58 11.73
CA THR A 5 -2.59 9.44 12.45
C THR A 5 -4.05 9.02 12.27
N ALA A 6 -4.33 7.95 11.51
CA ALA A 6 -5.69 7.49 11.25
C ALA A 6 -6.32 6.93 12.54
N THR A 7 -7.46 7.50 12.95
CA THR A 7 -8.24 7.05 14.11
C THR A 7 -9.26 5.95 13.77
N ALA A 8 -9.42 5.64 12.50
CA ALA A 8 -10.29 4.62 11.95
C ALA A 8 -9.60 3.92 10.77
N GLU A 9 -10.35 3.14 9.99
CA GLU A 9 -9.83 2.53 8.76
C GLU A 9 -9.31 3.59 7.76
N LEU A 10 -8.19 3.27 7.11
CA LEU A 10 -7.62 4.09 6.04
C LEU A 10 -8.58 4.14 4.86
N GLY A 11 -9.19 2.99 4.53
CA GLY A 11 -10.20 2.89 3.47
C GLY A 11 -9.62 3.25 2.10
N TRP A 12 -8.41 2.80 1.81
CA TRP A 12 -7.78 2.91 0.50
C TRP A 12 -8.39 1.88 -0.45
N ILE A 13 -8.28 2.15 -1.76
CA ILE A 13 -8.84 1.28 -2.78
C ILE A 13 -7.84 0.19 -3.13
N VAL A 14 -8.31 -1.06 -3.00
CA VAL A 14 -7.56 -2.27 -3.32
C VAL A 14 -8.06 -2.83 -4.64
N HIS A 15 -7.14 -3.19 -5.55
CA HIS A 15 -7.47 -3.87 -6.80
C HIS A 15 -6.38 -4.87 -7.22
N PRO A 16 -6.69 -6.17 -7.38
CA PRO A 16 -7.94 -6.83 -7.02
C PRO A 16 -8.11 -6.95 -5.48
N PRO A 17 -9.34 -7.15 -4.96
CA PRO A 17 -9.58 -7.31 -3.52
C PRO A 17 -8.83 -8.47 -2.85
N SER A 18 -8.34 -9.44 -3.62
CA SER A 18 -7.52 -10.55 -3.14
C SER A 18 -6.05 -10.19 -2.94
N GLY A 19 -5.65 -8.95 -3.28
CA GLY A 19 -4.27 -8.47 -3.17
C GLY A 19 -3.96 -7.88 -1.80
N TRP A 20 -3.92 -6.55 -1.74
CA TRP A 20 -3.64 -5.83 -0.50
C TRP A 20 -4.81 -5.93 0.49
N GLU A 21 -4.51 -6.11 1.76
CA GLU A 21 -5.50 -6.07 2.83
C GLU A 21 -5.10 -5.09 3.93
N GLU A 22 -6.09 -4.39 4.47
CA GLU A 22 -5.89 -3.48 5.60
C GLU A 22 -5.89 -4.28 6.90
N VAL A 23 -4.82 -4.13 7.69
CA VAL A 23 -4.66 -4.81 8.97
C VAL A 23 -4.21 -3.85 10.06
N SER A 24 -4.37 -4.24 11.32
CA SER A 24 -3.76 -3.53 12.44
C SER A 24 -2.31 -4.00 12.61
N GLY A 25 -1.38 -3.05 12.67
CA GLY A 25 0.03 -3.29 12.92
C GLY A 25 0.57 -2.40 14.04
N TYR A 26 1.89 -2.45 14.24
CA TYR A 26 2.59 -1.64 15.23
C TYR A 26 3.66 -0.78 14.56
N ASP A 27 3.82 0.46 15.01
CA ASP A 27 4.97 1.28 14.65
C ASP A 27 6.20 0.94 15.52
N GLU A 28 7.31 1.66 15.32
CA GLU A 28 8.55 1.50 16.09
C GLU A 28 8.40 1.76 17.60
N ASN A 29 7.34 2.48 18.00
CA ASN A 29 7.03 2.82 19.38
C ASN A 29 5.93 1.93 19.97
N MET A 30 5.54 0.85 19.27
CA MET A 30 4.45 -0.06 19.65
C MET A 30 3.06 0.59 19.69
N ASN A 31 2.86 1.72 19.01
CA ASN A 31 1.52 2.27 18.80
C ASN A 31 0.77 1.40 17.79
N THR A 32 -0.49 1.10 18.07
CA THR A 32 -1.36 0.44 17.09
C THR A 32 -1.68 1.41 15.97
N ILE A 33 -1.37 1.02 14.73
CA ILE A 33 -1.62 1.79 13.52
C ILE A 33 -2.32 0.91 12.47
N ARG A 34 -2.95 1.54 11.49
CA ARG A 34 -3.45 0.84 10.29
C ARG A 34 -2.32 0.66 9.28
N THR A 35 -2.17 -0.54 8.77
CA THR A 35 -1.17 -0.90 7.75
C THR A 35 -1.83 -1.67 6.62
N TYR A 36 -1.12 -1.82 5.50
CA TYR A 36 -1.52 -2.68 4.40
C TYR A 36 -0.50 -3.79 4.21
N GLN A 37 -0.96 -5.02 3.99
CA GLN A 37 -0.11 -6.16 3.69
C GLN A 37 -0.58 -6.90 2.43
N VAL A 38 0.35 -7.60 1.77
CA VAL A 38 0.07 -8.49 0.63
C VAL A 38 1.10 -9.62 0.65
N CYS A 39 0.67 -10.88 0.51
CA CYS A 39 1.56 -12.05 0.63
C CYS A 39 1.15 -13.22 -0.29
N ASN A 40 0.69 -12.93 -1.50
CA ASN A 40 0.25 -13.95 -2.48
C ASN A 40 1.44 -14.61 -3.21
N VAL A 41 2.49 -14.97 -2.48
CA VAL A 41 3.78 -15.43 -3.04
C VAL A 41 3.70 -16.79 -3.75
N PHE A 42 2.67 -17.58 -3.46
CA PHE A 42 2.42 -18.88 -4.09
C PHE A 42 1.50 -18.81 -5.31
N GLU A 43 0.97 -17.62 -5.63
CA GLU A 43 0.10 -17.42 -6.79
C GLU A 43 0.89 -16.82 -7.96
N SER A 44 0.61 -17.29 -9.17
CA SER A 44 1.22 -16.74 -10.39
C SER A 44 0.55 -15.42 -10.82
N SER A 45 1.24 -14.62 -11.64
CA SER A 45 0.68 -13.44 -12.32
C SER A 45 0.11 -12.36 -11.39
N GLN A 46 0.74 -12.16 -10.23
CA GLN A 46 0.32 -11.15 -9.26
C GLN A 46 0.48 -9.73 -9.82
N ASN A 47 -0.56 -8.90 -9.63
CA ASN A 47 -0.59 -7.50 -10.02
C ASN A 47 -1.54 -6.74 -9.06
N ASN A 48 -1.07 -6.52 -7.84
CA ASN A 48 -1.89 -6.00 -6.74
C ASN A 48 -1.65 -4.51 -6.54
N TRP A 49 -2.69 -3.72 -6.79
CA TRP A 49 -2.69 -2.26 -6.65
C TRP A 49 -3.35 -1.83 -5.34
N LEU A 50 -2.80 -0.77 -4.78
CA LEU A 50 -3.30 -0.07 -3.60
C LEU A 50 -3.27 1.43 -3.91
N ARG A 51 -4.41 2.10 -3.76
CA ARG A 51 -4.53 3.55 -4.03
C ARG A 51 -5.07 4.28 -2.81
N THR A 52 -4.33 5.29 -2.38
CA THR A 52 -4.71 6.18 -1.29
C THR A 52 -5.98 7.00 -1.60
N LYS A 53 -6.52 7.67 -0.59
CA LYS A 53 -7.51 8.74 -0.79
C LYS A 53 -6.86 9.95 -1.46
N PHE A 54 -7.66 10.79 -2.11
CA PHE A 54 -7.19 12.04 -2.71
C PHE A 54 -6.45 12.94 -1.70
N ILE A 55 -5.24 13.38 -2.06
CA ILE A 55 -4.39 14.23 -1.22
C ILE A 55 -4.29 15.62 -1.86
N ARG A 56 -4.80 16.64 -1.16
CA ARG A 56 -4.67 18.03 -1.62
C ARG A 56 -3.21 18.48 -1.60
N ARG A 57 -2.70 18.91 -2.76
CA ARG A 57 -1.34 19.44 -2.94
C ARG A 57 -1.05 20.71 -2.12
N ARG A 58 -2.09 21.50 -1.79
CA ARG A 58 -1.99 22.76 -1.01
C ARG A 58 -0.88 23.70 -1.50
N GLY A 59 -0.72 23.81 -2.82
CA GLY A 59 0.27 24.70 -3.45
C GLY A 59 1.71 24.17 -3.51
N ALA A 60 2.01 22.98 -2.98
CA ALA A 60 3.36 22.40 -3.04
C ALA A 60 3.78 22.06 -4.48
N HIS A 61 5.01 22.37 -4.87
CA HIS A 61 5.55 22.06 -6.22
C HIS A 61 6.40 20.79 -6.25
N ARG A 62 6.72 20.23 -5.09
CA ARG A 62 7.42 18.97 -4.91
C ARG A 62 6.79 18.24 -3.74
N ILE A 63 6.51 16.95 -3.93
CA ILE A 63 5.97 16.07 -2.90
C ILE A 63 7.05 15.06 -2.51
N HIS A 64 7.28 14.91 -1.22
CA HIS A 64 8.10 13.84 -0.67
C HIS A 64 7.18 12.78 -0.09
N VAL A 65 7.51 11.51 -0.30
CA VAL A 65 6.78 10.36 0.24
C VAL A 65 7.75 9.57 1.09
N GLU A 66 7.49 9.54 2.39
CA GLU A 66 8.20 8.66 3.33
C GLU A 66 7.39 7.37 3.48
N MET A 67 8.07 6.23 3.38
CA MET A 67 7.44 4.91 3.50
C MET A 67 8.20 4.09 4.53
N LYS A 68 7.47 3.55 5.50
CA LYS A 68 7.95 2.52 6.42
C LYS A 68 7.29 1.21 6.03
N PHE A 69 8.08 0.18 5.75
CA PHE A 69 7.59 -1.11 5.29
C PHE A 69 8.52 -2.24 5.77
N SER A 70 7.96 -3.44 5.85
CA SER A 70 8.71 -4.67 6.07
C SER A 70 8.56 -5.57 4.84
N VAL A 71 9.66 -6.22 4.45
CA VAL A 71 9.67 -7.21 3.38
C VAL A 71 10.17 -8.51 3.97
N ARG A 72 9.47 -9.60 3.66
CA ARG A 72 9.96 -10.95 3.97
C ARG A 72 10.88 -11.42 2.85
N ASP A 73 12.10 -11.79 3.22
CA ASP A 73 13.09 -12.40 2.31
C ASP A 73 12.49 -13.68 1.68
N CYS A 74 12.48 -13.75 0.35
CA CYS A 74 11.97 -14.89 -0.41
C CYS A 74 12.70 -16.18 -0.03
N SER A 75 14.02 -16.12 0.22
CA SER A 75 14.80 -17.29 0.63
C SER A 75 14.35 -17.87 1.98
N SER A 76 13.69 -17.07 2.82
CA SER A 76 13.12 -17.48 4.11
C SER A 76 11.74 -18.14 4.00
N ILE A 77 11.17 -18.25 2.80
CA ILE A 77 9.85 -18.83 2.54
C ILE A 77 10.04 -20.26 1.98
N PRO A 78 9.69 -21.31 2.74
CA PRO A 78 9.81 -22.68 2.26
C PRO A 78 9.02 -22.92 0.98
N SER A 79 9.66 -23.55 -0.02
CA SER A 79 9.05 -23.90 -1.30
C SER A 79 8.50 -22.71 -2.12
N VAL A 80 9.01 -21.50 -1.88
CA VAL A 80 8.53 -20.32 -2.61
C VAL A 80 8.85 -20.43 -4.11
N PRO A 81 7.92 -20.07 -5.00
CA PRO A 81 8.21 -20.01 -6.44
C PRO A 81 9.27 -18.96 -6.77
N GLY A 82 10.03 -19.17 -7.85
CA GLY A 82 11.01 -18.19 -8.35
C GLY A 82 10.40 -16.86 -8.83
N SER A 83 9.07 -16.75 -8.90
CA SER A 83 8.34 -15.52 -9.15
C SER A 83 8.23 -14.60 -7.93
N CYS A 84 8.67 -15.03 -6.74
CA CYS A 84 8.69 -14.22 -5.53
C CYS A 84 9.45 -12.88 -5.75
N LYS A 85 8.93 -11.81 -5.13
CA LYS A 85 9.49 -10.46 -5.22
C LYS A 85 9.63 -9.85 -3.83
N GLU A 86 10.70 -9.09 -3.65
CA GLU A 86 11.05 -8.39 -2.41
C GLU A 86 10.98 -6.86 -2.58
N THR A 87 10.27 -6.40 -3.60
CA THR A 87 10.15 -4.99 -3.96
C THR A 87 8.72 -4.69 -4.37
N PHE A 88 8.33 -3.42 -4.25
CA PHE A 88 7.08 -2.90 -4.76
C PHE A 88 7.32 -1.55 -5.44
N ASN A 89 6.38 -1.13 -6.28
CA ASN A 89 6.47 0.14 -7.00
C ASN A 89 5.61 1.21 -6.31
N LEU A 90 6.08 2.47 -6.38
CA LEU A 90 5.33 3.65 -5.96
C LEU A 90 4.94 4.46 -7.20
N TYR A 91 3.69 4.89 -7.25
CA TYR A 91 3.14 5.74 -8.32
C TYR A 91 2.42 6.95 -7.72
N TYR A 92 2.22 7.98 -8.54
CA TYR A 92 1.32 9.10 -8.25
C TYR A 92 0.46 9.40 -9.48
N TYR A 93 -0.71 9.99 -9.24
CA TYR A 93 -1.61 10.45 -10.28
C TYR A 93 -2.19 11.80 -9.85
N GLU A 94 -2.07 12.81 -10.71
CA GLU A 94 -2.60 14.15 -10.46
C GLU A 94 -4.01 14.28 -10.99
N ALA A 95 -4.90 14.85 -10.18
CA ALA A 95 -6.26 15.18 -10.55
C ALA A 95 -6.66 16.52 -9.90
N ASP A 96 -7.50 17.29 -10.58
CA ASP A 96 -7.96 18.59 -10.06
C ASP A 96 -8.93 18.45 -8.88
N PHE A 97 -9.60 17.29 -8.77
CA PHE A 97 -10.53 16.94 -7.69
C PHE A 97 -10.55 15.42 -7.47
N ASP A 98 -11.25 15.00 -6.40
CA ASP A 98 -11.47 13.58 -6.07
C ASP A 98 -12.42 12.93 -7.10
N SER A 99 -11.85 12.53 -8.24
CA SER A 99 -12.54 11.92 -9.39
C SER A 99 -12.42 10.40 -9.43
N ALA A 100 -11.69 9.85 -8.47
CA ALA A 100 -11.27 8.47 -8.40
C ALA A 100 -12.47 7.53 -8.16
N THR A 101 -12.56 6.42 -8.91
CA THR A 101 -13.58 5.37 -8.71
C THR A 101 -12.92 4.01 -8.55
N LYS A 102 -13.71 2.93 -8.45
CA LYS A 102 -13.17 1.55 -8.39
C LYS A 102 -12.43 1.15 -9.67
N THR A 103 -12.73 1.79 -10.81
CA THR A 103 -12.19 1.43 -12.13
C THR A 103 -11.43 2.57 -12.81
N PHE A 104 -11.39 3.75 -12.19
CA PHE A 104 -10.71 4.93 -12.72
C PHE A 104 -9.79 5.52 -11.64
N PRO A 105 -8.51 5.81 -11.96
CA PRO A 105 -7.53 6.38 -11.02
C PRO A 105 -8.00 7.69 -10.38
#